data_AF-A0A495L284-F1
#
_entry.id   AF-A0A495L284-F1
#
_cell.length_a   1.000
_cell.length_b   1.000
_cell.length_c   1.000
_cell.angle_alpha   90.00
_cell.angle_beta   90.00
_cell.angle_gamma   90.00
#
_symmetry.space_group_name_H-M   'P 1'
#
loop_
_entity.id
_entity.type
_entity.pdbx_description
1 polymer ?
#
loop_
_entity_poly.entity_id
_entity_poly.type
_entity_poly.pdbx_seq_one_letter_code
_entity_poly.pdbx_strand_id
1 'polypeptide(L)'
;MAAVTLRPSLLPMLVALAAAAVAGALGLATAGIVVPVAVFDRPHEEQRIPVAELLCVSAAAVGAWSNRPRLWVWERLGGARTRTRAGAVAAAGVLLPCAAALALLPSASEGANAWLLLTNVLLAVSAVYLLAPFLGAVPAGLAVPAGILLGAAACHMVPGLHRLSPYAYVGSDGWTAPDLLPGATVPALAAGLAALAVGAHAVTHGSTPGVRRRGADDG
;
A
#
# COMPACT_ATOMS: atom_id res chain seq x y z
N MET A 1 -11.27 -29.56 -25.10
CA MET A 1 -11.05 -28.36 -24.28
C MET A 1 -10.19 -28.75 -23.09
N ALA A 2 -8.91 -28.38 -23.08
CA ALA A 2 -8.01 -28.71 -21.97
C ALA A 2 -8.35 -27.82 -20.77
N ALA A 3 -8.81 -28.43 -19.68
CA ALA A 3 -9.00 -27.73 -18.42
C ALA A 3 -7.62 -27.32 -17.89
N VAL A 4 -7.26 -26.05 -18.07
CA VAL A 4 -6.08 -25.46 -17.46
C VAL A 4 -6.31 -25.46 -15.96
N THR A 5 -5.83 -26.51 -15.28
CA THR A 5 -5.79 -26.58 -13.82
C THR A 5 -4.74 -25.59 -13.36
N LEU A 6 -5.17 -24.34 -13.14
CA LEU A 6 -4.35 -23.31 -12.54
C LEU A 6 -3.77 -23.85 -11.23
N ARG A 7 -2.44 -23.82 -11.11
CA ARG A 7 -1.78 -24.20 -9.86
C ARG A 7 -2.37 -23.33 -8.74
N PRO A 8 -2.84 -23.93 -7.63
CA PRO A 8 -3.46 -23.18 -6.53
C PRO A 8 -2.53 -22.13 -5.92
N SER A 9 -1.21 -22.23 -6.15
CA SER A 9 -0.22 -21.24 -5.75
C SER A 9 -0.25 -19.92 -6.54
N LEU A 10 -0.91 -19.86 -7.71
CA LEU A 10 -0.94 -18.66 -8.57
C LEU A 10 -2.19 -17.81 -8.35
N LEU A 11 -3.28 -18.42 -7.87
CA LEU A 11 -4.56 -17.75 -7.67
C LEU A 11 -4.48 -16.48 -6.80
N PRO A 12 -3.73 -16.44 -5.67
CA PRO A 12 -3.53 -15.22 -4.88
C PRO A 12 -2.92 -14.05 -5.66
N MET A 13 -1.91 -14.36 -6.47
CA MET A 13 -1.19 -13.37 -7.27
C MET A 13 -2.05 -12.87 -8.44
N LEU A 14 -2.86 -13.75 -9.03
CA LEU A 14 -3.84 -13.35 -10.05
C LEU A 14 -4.91 -12.42 -9.46
N VAL A 15 -5.36 -12.66 -8.22
CA VAL A 15 -6.29 -11.74 -7.54
C VAL A 15 -5.62 -10.39 -7.26
N ALA A 16 -4.36 -10.37 -6.80
CA ALA A 16 -3.62 -9.13 -6.59
C ALA A 16 -3.42 -8.35 -7.90
N LEU A 17 -3.08 -9.05 -8.99
CA LEU A 17 -2.95 -8.48 -10.32
C LEU A 17 -4.28 -7.91 -10.84
N ALA A 18 -5.37 -8.68 -10.70
CA ALA A 18 -6.71 -8.23 -11.09
C ALA A 18 -7.14 -7.00 -10.29
N ALA A 19 -6.88 -6.97 -8.98
CA ALA A 19 -7.18 -5.81 -8.14
C ALA A 19 -6.38 -4.57 -8.58
N ALA A 20 -5.09 -4.72 -8.89
CA ALA A 20 -4.26 -3.63 -9.40
C ALA A 20 -4.74 -3.14 -10.78
N ALA A 21 -5.12 -4.06 -11.68
CA ALA A 21 -5.67 -3.71 -13.00
C ALA A 21 -7.01 -2.96 -12.87
N VAL A 22 -7.90 -3.41 -11.99
CA VAL A 22 -9.17 -2.72 -11.70
C VAL A 22 -8.93 -1.34 -11.09
N ALA A 23 -7.98 -1.22 -10.16
CA ALA A 23 -7.61 0.08 -9.60
C ALA A 23 -7.04 1.03 -10.66
N GLY A 24 -6.21 0.53 -11.58
CA GLY A 24 -5.71 1.33 -12.71
C GLY A 24 -6.84 1.76 -13.66
N ALA A 25 -7.74 0.85 -14.05
CA ALA A 25 -8.86 1.16 -14.93
C ALA A 25 -9.84 2.16 -14.31
N LEU A 26 -10.22 1.95 -13.03
CA LEU A 26 -11.06 2.87 -12.28
C LEU A 26 -10.35 4.19 -12.00
N GLY A 27 -9.04 4.15 -11.74
CA GLY A 27 -8.21 5.35 -11.54
C GLY A 27 -8.19 6.24 -12.79
N LEU A 28 -8.06 5.65 -13.99
CA LEU A 28 -8.19 6.39 -15.25
C LEU A 28 -9.59 6.97 -15.44
N ALA A 29 -10.63 6.19 -15.13
CA ALA A 29 -12.02 6.63 -15.23
C ALA A 29 -12.38 7.74 -14.21
N THR A 30 -11.64 7.84 -13.12
CA THR A 30 -11.82 8.82 -12.03
C THR A 30 -10.68 9.82 -11.98
N ALA A 31 -9.93 9.99 -13.08
CA ALA A 31 -8.86 10.96 -13.16
C ALA A 31 -9.37 12.38 -12.86
N GLY A 32 -8.68 13.09 -11.98
CA GLY A 32 -9.10 14.42 -11.49
C GLY A 32 -10.21 14.41 -10.44
N ILE A 33 -10.77 13.24 -10.08
CA ILE A 33 -11.73 13.15 -8.97
C ILE A 33 -10.97 13.07 -7.64
N VAL A 34 -11.30 14.00 -6.76
CA VAL A 34 -10.74 14.11 -5.41
C VAL A 34 -11.85 14.02 -4.36
N VAL A 35 -11.52 13.46 -3.21
CA VAL A 35 -12.37 13.42 -2.01
C VAL A 35 -12.02 14.62 -1.15
N PRO A 36 -12.92 15.61 -1.01
CA PRO A 36 -12.68 16.74 -0.13
C PRO A 36 -12.75 16.31 1.34
N VAL A 37 -11.77 16.75 2.12
CA VAL A 37 -11.72 16.60 3.58
C VAL A 37 -11.73 18.01 4.17
N ALA A 38 -12.93 18.42 4.60
CA ALA A 38 -13.17 19.63 5.35
C ALA A 38 -13.66 19.25 6.75
N VAL A 39 -13.04 19.83 7.77
CA VAL A 39 -13.39 19.63 9.17
C VAL A 39 -13.71 21.01 9.71
N PHE A 40 -15.01 21.32 9.82
CA PHE A 40 -15.60 22.63 10.17
C PHE A 40 -15.69 23.66 9.04
N ASP A 41 -16.55 24.66 9.21
CA ASP A 41 -16.76 25.79 8.28
C ASP A 41 -15.60 26.82 8.29
N ARG A 42 -14.46 26.51 8.93
CA ARG A 42 -13.31 27.42 8.98
C ARG A 42 -12.43 27.21 7.75
N PRO A 43 -12.06 28.28 7.02
CA PRO A 43 -11.35 28.15 5.76
C PRO A 43 -9.86 28.01 6.02
N HIS A 44 -9.43 26.80 6.33
CA HIS A 44 -8.06 26.40 5.99
C HIS A 44 -8.10 25.68 4.66
N GLU A 45 -6.97 25.67 3.94
CA GLU A 45 -6.87 25.06 2.62
C GLU A 45 -7.49 23.65 2.63
N GLU A 46 -8.55 23.50 1.83
CA GLU A 46 -9.31 22.27 1.71
C GLU A 46 -8.37 21.14 1.27
N GLN A 47 -8.37 20.04 2.02
CA GLN A 47 -7.56 18.88 1.68
C GLN A 47 -8.33 17.98 0.71
N ARG A 48 -7.68 17.48 -0.33
CA ARG A 48 -8.32 16.80 -1.47
C ARG A 48 -7.62 15.50 -1.80
N ILE A 49 -8.09 14.39 -1.25
CA ILE A 49 -7.43 13.09 -1.45
C ILE A 49 -7.83 12.53 -2.81
N PRO A 50 -6.89 12.19 -3.71
CA PRO A 50 -7.22 11.62 -5.01
C PRO A 50 -7.85 10.24 -4.88
N VAL A 51 -8.96 10.02 -5.59
CA VAL A 51 -9.65 8.71 -5.61
C VAL A 51 -8.73 7.61 -6.13
N ALA A 52 -7.89 7.92 -7.11
CA ALA A 52 -6.88 7.02 -7.66
C ALA A 52 -5.94 6.43 -6.58
N GLU A 53 -5.53 7.23 -5.60
CA GLU A 53 -4.67 6.78 -4.51
C GLU A 53 -5.42 5.80 -3.60
N LEU A 54 -6.65 6.13 -3.22
CA LEU A 54 -7.51 5.27 -2.40
C LEU A 54 -7.82 3.92 -3.10
N LEU A 55 -7.98 3.93 -4.42
CA LEU A 55 -8.15 2.71 -5.22
C LEU A 55 -6.89 1.85 -5.20
N CYS A 56 -5.70 2.45 -5.33
CA CYS A 56 -4.43 1.72 -5.24
C CYS A 56 -4.20 1.12 -3.84
N VAL A 57 -4.54 1.87 -2.78
CA VAL A 57 -4.49 1.36 -1.39
C VAL A 57 -5.49 0.22 -1.18
N SER A 58 -6.69 0.34 -1.76
CA SER A 58 -7.70 -0.74 -1.72
C SER A 58 -7.21 -1.99 -2.46
N ALA A 59 -6.58 -1.83 -3.63
CA ALA A 59 -5.95 -2.93 -4.36
C ALA A 59 -4.82 -3.59 -3.55
N ALA A 60 -4.02 -2.80 -2.82
CA ALA A 60 -3.02 -3.33 -1.90
C ALA A 60 -3.64 -4.11 -0.75
N ALA A 61 -4.75 -3.65 -0.18
CA ALA A 61 -5.47 -4.37 0.87
C ALA A 61 -6.04 -5.70 0.36
N VAL A 62 -6.62 -5.71 -0.85
CA VAL A 62 -7.10 -6.93 -1.52
C VAL A 62 -5.93 -7.87 -1.82
N GLY A 63 -4.82 -7.35 -2.33
CA GLY A 63 -3.61 -8.13 -2.58
C GLY A 63 -3.01 -8.72 -1.30
N ALA A 64 -2.90 -7.92 -0.24
CA ALA A 64 -2.44 -8.40 1.06
C ALA A 64 -3.41 -9.44 1.64
N TRP A 65 -4.72 -9.30 1.41
CA TRP A 65 -5.73 -10.27 1.82
C TRP A 65 -5.67 -11.57 1.00
N SER A 66 -5.53 -11.49 -0.31
CA SER A 66 -5.45 -12.67 -1.19
C SER A 66 -4.15 -13.44 -0.98
N ASN A 67 -3.05 -12.71 -0.74
CA ASN A 67 -1.75 -13.25 -0.39
C ASN A 67 -1.67 -13.69 1.07
N ARG A 68 -2.74 -13.49 1.88
CA ARG A 68 -2.76 -14.10 3.20
C ARG A 68 -2.71 -15.61 3.05
N PRO A 69 -1.94 -16.29 3.91
CA PRO A 69 -1.99 -17.72 4.01
C PRO A 69 -3.33 -18.14 4.64
N ARG A 70 -4.40 -18.25 3.84
CA ARG A 70 -5.53 -19.09 4.22
C ARG A 70 -5.03 -20.54 4.14
N LEU A 71 -4.56 -21.08 5.28
CA LEU A 71 -4.16 -22.48 5.48
C LEU A 71 -2.96 -22.97 4.63
N TRP A 72 -1.82 -22.29 4.71
CA TRP A 72 -0.65 -22.67 3.92
C TRP A 72 0.28 -23.65 4.63
N VAL A 73 0.35 -24.85 4.06
CA VAL A 73 1.33 -25.93 4.32
C VAL A 73 2.79 -25.43 4.42
N TRP A 74 3.10 -24.24 3.89
CA TRP A 74 4.40 -23.57 3.99
C TRP A 74 4.84 -23.23 5.42
N GLU A 75 3.92 -22.98 6.35
CA GLU A 75 4.30 -22.85 7.77
C GLU A 75 4.92 -24.15 8.32
N ARG A 76 4.57 -25.30 7.75
CA ARG A 76 5.17 -26.60 8.11
C ARG A 76 6.57 -26.78 7.54
N LEU A 77 6.97 -25.97 6.55
CA LEU A 77 8.22 -26.15 5.82
C LEU A 77 9.35 -25.25 6.31
N GLY A 78 9.06 -24.15 7.02
CA GLY A 78 10.08 -23.26 7.60
C GLY A 78 11.20 -22.85 6.62
N GLY A 79 12.33 -22.38 7.15
CA GLY A 79 13.58 -22.25 6.38
C GLY A 79 13.70 -21.06 5.40
N ALA A 80 14.91 -20.87 4.86
CA ALA A 80 15.25 -19.70 4.04
C ALA A 80 14.36 -19.53 2.78
N ARG A 81 13.98 -20.64 2.14
CA ARG A 81 13.16 -20.64 0.91
C ARG A 81 11.77 -20.06 1.13
N THR A 82 11.14 -20.29 2.30
CA THR A 82 9.81 -19.74 2.61
C THR A 82 9.89 -18.25 2.90
N ARG A 83 10.93 -17.81 3.62
CA ARG A 83 11.24 -16.39 3.87
C ARG A 83 11.45 -15.61 2.57
N THR A 84 12.27 -16.14 1.66
CA THR A 84 12.50 -15.50 0.34
C THR A 84 11.21 -15.39 -0.46
N ARG A 85 10.36 -16.43 -0.44
CA ARG A 85 9.07 -16.40 -1.15
C ARG A 85 8.09 -15.40 -0.54
N ALA A 86 8.01 -15.34 0.78
CA ALA A 86 7.18 -14.35 1.48
C ALA A 86 7.63 -12.93 1.14
N GLY A 87 8.94 -12.66 1.19
CA GLY A 87 9.50 -11.38 0.75
C GLY A 87 9.21 -11.06 -0.72
N ALA A 88 9.35 -12.03 -1.62
CA ALA A 88 9.05 -11.84 -3.04
C ALA A 88 7.56 -11.56 -3.31
N VAL A 89 6.65 -12.24 -2.61
CA VAL A 89 5.20 -11.99 -2.71
C VAL A 89 4.85 -10.60 -2.16
N ALA A 90 5.44 -10.19 -1.03
CA ALA A 90 5.27 -8.84 -0.50
C ALA A 90 5.80 -7.77 -1.47
N ALA A 91 6.98 -7.99 -2.06
CA ALA A 91 7.54 -7.08 -3.05
C ALA A 91 6.62 -6.94 -4.27
N ALA A 92 6.14 -8.06 -4.84
CA ALA A 92 5.17 -8.02 -5.94
C ALA A 92 3.86 -7.33 -5.52
N GLY A 93 3.39 -7.58 -4.31
CA GLY A 93 2.22 -6.96 -3.72
C GLY A 93 2.31 -5.44 -3.57
N VAL A 94 3.51 -4.91 -3.32
CA VAL A 94 3.78 -3.47 -3.28
C VAL A 94 3.93 -2.89 -4.69
N LEU A 95 4.67 -3.59 -5.57
CA LEU A 95 4.97 -3.11 -6.91
C LEU A 95 3.75 -3.07 -7.83
N LEU A 96 2.78 -3.99 -7.69
CA LEU A 96 1.60 -4.06 -8.55
C LEU A 96 0.70 -2.80 -8.47
N PRO A 97 0.27 -2.33 -7.29
CA PRO A 97 -0.43 -1.05 -7.17
C PRO A 97 0.40 0.15 -7.62
N CYS A 98 1.73 0.13 -7.39
CA CYS A 98 2.61 1.19 -7.89
C CYS A 98 2.68 1.22 -9.42
N ALA A 99 2.65 0.06 -10.08
CA ALA A 99 2.56 -0.04 -11.54
C ALA A 99 1.22 0.51 -12.06
N ALA A 100 0.12 0.28 -11.33
CA ALA A 100 -1.15 0.91 -11.64
C ALA A 100 -1.05 2.44 -11.53
N ALA A 101 -0.44 2.97 -10.46
CA ALA A 101 -0.22 4.41 -10.30
C ALA A 101 0.70 5.00 -11.38
N LEU A 102 1.74 4.28 -11.81
CA LEU A 102 2.59 4.68 -12.94
C LEU A 102 1.78 4.87 -14.23
N ALA A 103 0.81 3.99 -14.48
CA ALA A 103 -0.08 4.11 -15.64
C ALA A 103 -1.02 5.33 -15.57
N LEU A 104 -1.20 5.92 -14.39
CA LEU A 104 -2.02 7.12 -14.17
C LEU A 104 -1.21 8.42 -14.32
N LEU A 105 0.13 8.37 -14.36
CA LEU A 105 0.97 9.57 -14.50
C LEU A 105 0.60 10.45 -15.70
N PRO A 106 0.30 9.90 -16.90
CA PRO A 106 -0.08 10.72 -18.04
C PRO A 106 -1.41 11.49 -17.87
N SER A 107 -2.27 11.04 -16.95
CA SER A 107 -3.55 11.68 -16.64
C SER A 107 -3.47 12.74 -15.54
N ALA A 108 -2.36 12.81 -14.81
CA ALA A 108 -2.13 13.87 -13.84
C ALA A 108 -1.68 15.14 -14.58
N SER A 109 -2.55 16.15 -14.63
CA SER A 109 -2.19 17.48 -15.11
C SER A 109 -1.07 18.05 -14.25
N GLU A 110 -0.05 18.63 -14.88
CA GLU A 110 1.14 19.24 -14.27
C GLU A 110 2.22 18.25 -13.76
N GLY A 111 3.30 18.13 -14.55
CA GLY A 111 4.39 17.17 -14.30
C GLY A 111 5.18 17.35 -13.00
N ALA A 112 4.98 18.43 -12.24
CA ALA A 112 5.59 18.61 -10.92
C ALA A 112 4.90 17.76 -9.83
N ASN A 113 3.59 17.54 -9.96
CA ASN A 113 2.78 16.85 -8.94
C ASN A 113 2.59 15.35 -9.24
N ALA A 114 2.78 14.93 -10.50
CA ALA A 114 2.58 13.54 -10.91
C ALA A 114 3.46 12.54 -10.13
N TRP A 115 4.72 12.88 -9.82
CA TRP A 115 5.59 11.99 -9.04
C TRP A 115 5.21 11.88 -7.56
N LEU A 116 4.45 12.85 -7.02
CA LEU A 116 3.91 12.78 -5.66
C LEU A 116 2.81 11.71 -5.57
N LEU A 117 1.98 11.55 -6.60
CA LEU A 117 1.01 10.45 -6.67
C LEU A 117 1.72 9.10 -6.50
N LEU A 118 2.77 8.85 -7.27
CA LEU A 118 3.52 7.59 -7.19
C LEU A 118 4.14 7.40 -5.80
N THR A 119 4.71 8.46 -5.23
CA THR A 119 5.37 8.39 -3.94
C THR A 119 4.38 8.14 -2.80
N ASN A 120 3.22 8.80 -2.83
CA ASN A 120 2.15 8.62 -1.84
C ASN A 120 1.52 7.22 -1.94
N VAL A 121 1.28 6.73 -3.17
CA VAL A 121 0.83 5.35 -3.39
C VAL A 121 1.86 4.38 -2.86
N LEU A 122 3.16 4.55 -3.18
CA LEU A 122 4.21 3.67 -2.67
C LEU A 122 4.24 3.68 -1.14
N LEU A 123 4.16 4.86 -0.51
CA LEU A 123 4.15 5.02 0.93
C LEU A 123 2.95 4.29 1.58
N ALA A 124 1.74 4.53 1.09
CA ALA A 124 0.51 3.96 1.63
C ALA A 124 0.42 2.45 1.40
N VAL A 125 0.74 1.97 0.19
CA VAL A 125 0.76 0.55 -0.15
C VAL A 125 1.81 -0.18 0.68
N SER A 126 3.00 0.41 0.86
CA SER A 126 4.04 -0.13 1.73
C SER A 126 3.59 -0.18 3.19
N ALA A 127 2.85 0.81 3.67
CA ALA A 127 2.26 0.78 5.01
C ALA A 127 1.24 -0.37 5.17
N VAL A 128 0.39 -0.62 4.16
CA VAL A 128 -0.56 -1.75 4.19
C VAL A 128 0.20 -3.07 4.33
N TYR A 129 1.23 -3.28 3.51
CA TYR A 129 2.05 -4.49 3.56
C TYR A 129 2.95 -4.54 4.81
N LEU A 130 3.39 -3.42 5.37
CA LEU A 130 4.14 -3.44 6.62
C LEU A 130 3.26 -3.86 7.80
N LEU A 131 2.01 -3.39 7.85
CA LEU A 131 1.08 -3.68 8.94
C LEU A 131 0.43 -5.06 8.82
N ALA A 132 0.25 -5.58 7.60
CA ALA A 132 -0.47 -6.82 7.35
C ALA A 132 0.06 -8.06 8.10
N PRO A 133 1.39 -8.27 8.27
CA PRO A 133 1.92 -9.36 9.08
C PRO A 133 1.57 -9.30 10.57
N PHE A 134 1.34 -8.09 11.11
CA PHE A 134 1.14 -7.89 12.55
C PHE A 134 -0.35 -7.79 12.93
N LEU A 135 -1.13 -7.08 12.11
CA LEU A 135 -2.55 -6.84 12.38
C LEU A 135 -3.45 -7.79 11.57
N GLY A 136 -2.94 -8.34 10.47
CA GLY A 136 -3.72 -8.93 9.39
C GLY A 136 -4.11 -7.91 8.31
N ALA A 137 -4.25 -8.35 7.06
CA ALA A 137 -4.48 -7.47 5.91
C ALA A 137 -5.75 -6.58 5.94
N VAL A 138 -6.78 -6.93 6.71
CA VAL A 138 -8.09 -6.24 6.75
C VAL A 138 -7.97 -5.07 7.70
N PRO A 139 -7.57 -5.26 8.97
CA PRO A 139 -7.29 -4.10 9.82
C PRO A 139 -6.15 -3.25 9.28
N ALA A 140 -5.11 -3.83 8.65
CA ALA A 140 -4.08 -3.05 7.95
C ALA A 140 -4.66 -2.22 6.79
N GLY A 141 -5.50 -2.86 5.96
CA GLY A 141 -6.16 -2.22 4.82
C GLY A 141 -7.22 -1.18 5.20
N LEU A 142 -7.71 -1.18 6.45
CA LEU A 142 -8.58 -0.13 6.99
C LEU A 142 -7.79 0.97 7.70
N ALA A 143 -6.73 0.60 8.43
CA ALA A 143 -5.91 1.52 9.20
C ALA A 143 -5.18 2.52 8.30
N VAL A 144 -4.71 2.10 7.12
CA VAL A 144 -4.00 3.01 6.21
C VAL A 144 -4.92 4.07 5.60
N PRO A 145 -6.06 3.75 4.96
CA PRO A 145 -7.02 4.76 4.52
C PRO A 145 -7.52 5.67 5.65
N ALA A 146 -7.77 5.10 6.84
CA ALA A 146 -8.14 5.89 8.01
C ALA A 146 -7.02 6.87 8.40
N GLY A 147 -5.76 6.43 8.39
CA GLY A 147 -4.60 7.28 8.64
C GLY A 147 -4.44 8.39 7.60
N ILE A 148 -4.68 8.11 6.32
CA ILE A 148 -4.68 9.11 5.25
C ILE A 148 -5.76 10.18 5.53
N LEU A 149 -7.00 9.75 5.80
CA LEU A 149 -8.12 10.65 6.10
C LEU A 149 -7.87 11.49 7.35
N LEU A 150 -7.37 10.87 8.42
CA LEU A 150 -7.01 11.57 9.66
C LEU A 150 -5.84 12.53 9.46
N GLY A 151 -4.85 12.17 8.64
CA GLY A 151 -3.74 13.03 8.27
C GLY A 151 -4.20 14.27 7.50
N ALA A 152 -5.09 14.08 6.52
CA ALA A 152 -5.73 15.18 5.80
C ALA A 152 -6.56 16.06 6.75
N ALA A 153 -7.40 15.46 7.60
CA ALA A 153 -8.17 16.19 8.61
C ALA A 153 -7.26 17.02 9.55
N ALA A 154 -6.14 16.46 10.00
CA ALA A 154 -5.17 17.17 10.83
C ALA A 154 -4.52 18.34 10.06
N CYS A 155 -4.16 18.15 8.80
CA CYS A 155 -3.60 19.21 7.95
C CYS A 155 -4.60 20.34 7.69
N HIS A 156 -5.89 20.01 7.62
CA HIS A 156 -6.96 21.01 7.55
C HIS A 156 -7.13 21.76 8.88
N MET A 157 -7.03 21.08 10.02
CA MET A 157 -7.22 21.69 11.34
C MET A 157 -6.04 22.53 11.84
N VAL A 158 -4.81 22.21 11.42
CA VAL A 158 -3.59 22.84 11.92
C VAL A 158 -2.92 23.66 10.81
N PRO A 159 -2.93 25.00 10.90
CA PRO A 159 -2.28 25.86 9.91
C PRO A 159 -0.81 25.51 9.72
N GLY A 160 -0.39 25.36 8.45
CA GLY A 160 1.00 25.08 8.09
C GLY A 160 1.45 23.63 8.32
N LEU A 161 0.63 22.74 8.89
CA LEU A 161 1.00 21.32 9.04
C LEU A 161 1.20 20.61 7.69
N HIS A 162 0.46 21.04 6.66
CA HIS A 162 0.61 20.55 5.29
C HIS A 162 2.04 20.69 4.75
N ARG A 163 2.82 21.64 5.28
CA ARG A 163 4.21 21.89 4.86
C ARG A 163 5.20 20.84 5.36
N LEU A 164 4.80 20.02 6.34
CA LEU A 164 5.61 18.97 6.97
C LEU A 164 5.04 17.56 6.79
N SER A 165 3.84 17.45 6.20
CA SER A 165 3.13 16.18 6.08
C SER A 165 3.32 15.58 4.68
N PRO A 166 3.71 14.30 4.57
CA PRO A 166 3.69 13.58 3.28
C PRO A 166 2.26 13.31 2.77
N TYR A 167 1.23 13.53 3.61
CA TYR A 167 -0.20 13.40 3.29
C TYR A 167 -0.89 14.76 3.21
N ALA A 168 -0.17 15.78 2.76
CA ALA A 168 -0.72 17.10 2.46
C ALA A 168 -1.31 17.09 1.04
N TYR A 169 -2.62 17.25 0.96
CA TYR A 169 -3.36 17.19 -0.29
C TYR A 169 -3.98 18.55 -0.60
N VAL A 170 -3.14 19.57 -0.79
CA VAL A 170 -3.57 20.94 -1.10
C VAL A 170 -3.63 21.14 -2.62
N GLY A 171 -4.52 22.03 -3.10
CA GLY A 171 -4.60 22.45 -4.51
C GLY A 171 -5.76 21.81 -5.29
N SER A 172 -5.97 22.23 -6.54
CA SER A 172 -7.07 21.74 -7.40
C SER A 172 -7.04 20.22 -7.57
N ASP A 173 -5.83 19.70 -7.69
CA ASP A 173 -5.54 18.32 -8.08
C ASP A 173 -5.22 17.45 -6.85
N GLY A 174 -5.13 18.05 -5.67
CA GLY A 174 -4.97 17.32 -4.43
C GLY A 174 -3.55 16.87 -4.11
N TRP A 175 -2.51 17.36 -4.78
CA TRP A 175 -1.12 17.02 -4.44
C TRP A 175 -0.30 18.28 -4.23
N THR A 176 0.32 18.43 -3.07
CA THR A 176 1.31 19.49 -2.82
C THR A 176 2.49 18.90 -2.07
N ALA A 177 3.70 19.10 -2.59
CA ALA A 177 4.90 18.66 -1.89
C ALA A 177 5.06 19.45 -0.58
N PRO A 178 5.37 18.79 0.55
CA PRO A 178 5.74 19.49 1.78
C PRO A 178 7.03 20.29 1.54
N ASP A 179 6.93 21.61 1.59
CA ASP A 179 8.02 22.53 1.25
C ASP A 179 9.02 22.74 2.40
N LEU A 180 8.69 22.30 3.61
CA LEU A 180 9.60 22.28 4.75
C LEU A 180 10.32 20.93 4.91
N LEU A 181 10.00 19.92 4.10
CA LEU A 181 10.78 18.68 4.04
C LEU A 181 11.84 18.78 2.93
N PRO A 182 13.06 18.25 3.15
CA PRO A 182 13.99 18.03 2.06
C PRO A 182 13.33 17.21 0.94
N GLY A 183 13.56 17.58 -0.33
CA GLY A 183 12.84 16.99 -1.46
C GLY A 183 12.98 15.46 -1.60
N ALA A 184 14.04 14.87 -1.03
CA ALA A 184 14.25 13.43 -1.03
C ALA A 184 13.59 12.68 0.15
N THR A 185 13.04 13.40 1.14
CA THR A 185 12.55 12.79 2.39
C THR A 185 11.35 11.86 2.14
N VAL A 186 10.34 12.32 1.41
CA VAL A 186 9.13 11.50 1.16
C VAL A 186 9.47 10.26 0.31
N PRO A 187 10.24 10.36 -0.79
CA PRO A 187 10.73 9.18 -1.52
C PRO A 187 11.57 8.22 -0.66
N ALA A 188 12.45 8.75 0.19
CA ALA A 188 13.29 7.92 1.07
C ALA A 188 12.46 7.17 2.11
N LEU A 189 11.45 7.84 2.70
CA LEU A 189 10.49 7.20 3.62
C LEU A 189 9.70 6.11 2.91
N ALA A 190 9.18 6.37 1.71
CA ALA A 190 8.43 5.40 0.93
C ALA A 190 9.28 4.16 0.59
N ALA A 191 10.52 4.36 0.12
CA ALA A 191 11.46 3.27 -0.16
C ALA A 191 11.84 2.49 1.10
N GLY A 192 12.08 3.18 2.22
CA GLY A 192 12.37 2.57 3.52
C GLY A 192 11.21 1.71 4.02
N LEU A 193 9.97 2.22 3.93
CA LEU A 193 8.75 1.48 4.28
C LEU A 193 8.56 0.25 3.38
N ALA A 194 8.83 0.35 2.09
CA ALA A 194 8.76 -0.78 1.17
C ALA A 194 9.76 -1.88 1.57
N ALA A 195 11.01 -1.50 1.87
CA ALA A 195 12.03 -2.43 2.33
C ALA A 195 11.65 -3.09 3.66
N LEU A 196 11.12 -2.32 4.61
CA LEU A 196 10.61 -2.82 5.89
C LEU A 196 9.43 -3.78 5.69
N ALA A 197 8.50 -3.49 4.76
CA ALA A 197 7.35 -4.34 4.49
C ALA A 197 7.79 -5.72 3.95
N VAL A 198 8.76 -5.74 3.04
CA VAL A 198 9.37 -6.97 2.51
C VAL A 198 10.10 -7.72 3.62
N GLY A 199 10.89 -7.02 4.44
CA GLY A 199 11.60 -7.60 5.57
C GLY A 199 10.66 -8.19 6.63
N ALA A 200 9.60 -7.48 6.97
CA ALA A 200 8.58 -7.92 7.92
C ALA A 200 7.95 -9.24 7.46
N HIS A 201 7.54 -9.34 6.19
CA HIS A 201 7.02 -10.59 5.63
C HIS A 201 8.08 -11.70 5.62
N ALA A 202 9.32 -11.41 5.23
CA ALA A 202 10.39 -12.40 5.22
C ALA A 202 10.72 -12.94 6.63
N VAL A 203 10.60 -12.13 7.67
CA VAL A 203 10.96 -12.49 9.06
C VAL A 203 9.80 -13.12 9.84
N THR A 204 8.59 -12.61 9.65
CA THR A 204 7.38 -13.12 10.36
C THR A 204 6.88 -14.45 9.79
N HIS A 205 7.17 -14.75 8.52
CA HIS A 205 6.87 -16.05 7.96
C HIS A 205 7.98 -17.08 8.27
N GLY A 206 7.60 -18.19 8.91
CA GLY A 206 8.52 -19.27 9.31
C GLY A 206 9.18 -19.09 10.69
N SER A 207 8.65 -18.19 11.52
CA SER A 207 9.08 -17.96 12.92
C SER A 207 8.00 -18.29 13.96
N THR A 208 6.84 -18.82 13.54
CA THR A 208 5.77 -19.23 14.45
C THR A 208 6.18 -20.45 15.32
N PRO A 209 5.80 -20.49 16.62
CA PRO A 209 6.32 -21.46 17.60
C PRO A 209 6.05 -22.94 17.29
N GLY A 210 5.14 -23.24 16.35
CA GLY A 210 4.80 -24.60 15.93
C GLY A 210 5.95 -25.37 15.28
N VAL A 211 6.98 -24.67 14.79
CA VAL A 211 8.20 -25.30 14.23
C VAL A 211 9.16 -25.76 15.34
N ARG A 212 9.20 -25.07 16.49
CA ARG A 212 10.10 -25.42 17.60
C ARG A 212 9.61 -26.61 18.43
N ARG A 213 8.30 -26.86 18.51
CA ARG A 213 7.77 -27.98 19.31
C ARG A 213 8.12 -29.34 18.73
N ARG A 214 8.14 -29.50 17.40
CA ARG A 214 8.37 -30.82 16.78
C ARG A 214 9.83 -31.23 16.69
N GLY A 215 10.76 -30.27 16.59
CA GLY A 215 12.20 -30.57 16.64
C GLY A 215 12.72 -30.97 18.02
N ALA A 216 11.90 -30.80 19.07
CA ALA A 216 12.21 -31.23 20.44
C ALA A 216 11.55 -32.57 20.81
N ASP A 217 10.53 -33.01 20.06
CA ASP A 217 9.83 -34.28 20.28
C ASP A 217 10.42 -35.45 19.43
N ASP A 218 11.31 -35.15 18.48
CA ASP A 218 12.01 -36.11 17.63
C ASP A 218 13.49 -36.32 18.04
N GLY A 219 13.86 -35.97 19.29
CA GLY A 219 15.21 -36.11 19.86
C GLY A 219 15.29 -37.14 20.98
#